data_AF-A0A3B0U386-F1
#
_entry.id   AF-A0A3B0U386-F1
#
_cell.length_a   1.000
_cell.length_b   1.000
_cell.length_c   1.000
_cell.angle_alpha   90.00
_cell.angle_beta   90.00
_cell.angle_gamma   90.00
#
_symmetry.space_group_name_H-M   'P 1'
#
loop_
_entity.id
_entity.type
_entity.pdbx_description
1 polymer ?
#
loop_
_entity_poly.entity_id
_entity_poly.type
_entity_poly.pdbx_seq_one_letter_code
_entity_poly.pdbx_strand_id
1 'polypeptide(L)'
;TLGLPHNMGSSSAYPVDSLRSATFTKKYGTAPAIMDYARFNYVAQPGDKGVALMPNIGIYDKYAINWGYRPILDAVTSKDEKETLDNWILEHDGDPLYRFGHQQAGGVVDPSSQTEDLGDDAIKASSYGIANLKRIVPNLINWTAEKGKNYDDLKTMYGHVISQFNRYMGHVSSNIGGVYENYKTYDQEGAVYTYVNKEHQKNCLKFVNTQLFETPTWLIDKNIIERTEYSGITERIRSIQVRTLNNILDLGRMTRMIENETLNGSKAYTLVSMMNDLRNDIWSELRTGKKIDTYRRNLQRAYIEKLANIMTAEDIKKINNSGSYASYVKRTTVTVKQSDIIPIVRGELNRIKRDAQRAANTTTNTLRKYHLQDIVKRINNILDPK
;
A
#
# COMPACT_ATOMS: atom_id res chain seq x y z
N THR A 1 -19.80 -0.93 25.28
CA THR A 1 -19.59 -1.22 23.85
C THR A 1 -20.33 -2.50 23.49
N LEU A 2 -20.71 -2.72 22.23
CA LEU A 2 -21.42 -3.94 21.76
C LEU A 2 -20.47 -5.07 21.29
N GLY A 3 -19.22 -5.07 21.76
CA GLY A 3 -18.27 -6.15 21.49
C GLY A 3 -17.79 -6.37 20.04
N LEU A 4 -18.24 -5.58 19.06
CA LEU A 4 -17.86 -5.77 17.65
C LEU A 4 -16.38 -5.45 17.37
N PRO A 5 -15.63 -6.32 16.68
CA PRO A 5 -14.27 -6.03 16.23
C PRO A 5 -14.26 -5.07 15.04
N HIS A 6 -13.07 -4.54 14.70
CA HIS A 6 -12.88 -3.87 13.42
C HIS A 6 -13.05 -4.86 12.26
N ASN A 7 -13.74 -4.44 11.20
CA ASN A 7 -13.88 -5.18 9.95
C ASN A 7 -13.17 -4.40 8.84
N MET A 8 -11.86 -4.57 8.73
CA MET A 8 -11.01 -3.78 7.82
C MET A 8 -11.14 -4.22 6.34
N GLY A 9 -11.90 -5.29 6.06
CA GLY A 9 -12.14 -5.77 4.70
C GLY A 9 -13.46 -5.34 4.10
N SER A 10 -14.18 -4.46 4.79
CA SER A 10 -15.55 -4.12 4.42
C SER A 10 -15.58 -3.20 3.21
N SER A 11 -14.75 -2.15 3.16
CA SER A 11 -14.79 -1.18 2.05
C SER A 11 -14.53 -1.81 0.69
N SER A 12 -13.78 -2.91 0.63
CA SER A 12 -13.46 -3.62 -0.61
C SER A 12 -14.69 -4.21 -1.32
N ALA A 13 -15.84 -4.31 -0.63
CA ALA A 13 -17.08 -4.83 -1.18
C ALA A 13 -17.77 -3.87 -2.18
N TYR A 14 -17.44 -2.58 -2.13
CA TYR A 14 -18.08 -1.57 -2.97
C TYR A 14 -17.24 -1.24 -4.21
N PRO A 15 -17.83 -1.24 -5.41
CA PRO A 15 -17.16 -0.71 -6.58
C PRO A 15 -16.76 0.75 -6.39
N VAL A 16 -15.52 1.12 -6.71
CA VAL A 16 -15.03 2.49 -6.49
C VAL A 16 -15.93 3.54 -7.17
N ASP A 17 -16.47 3.29 -8.36
CA ASP A 17 -17.35 4.24 -9.04
C ASP A 17 -18.69 4.46 -8.32
N SER A 18 -19.19 3.44 -7.63
CA SER A 18 -20.44 3.55 -6.85
C SER A 18 -20.29 4.56 -5.72
N LEU A 19 -19.08 4.72 -5.16
CA LEU A 19 -18.77 5.73 -4.14
C LEU A 19 -18.87 7.17 -4.65
N ARG A 20 -18.99 7.37 -5.97
CA ARG A 20 -19.23 8.68 -6.61
C ARG A 20 -20.71 8.94 -6.89
N SER A 21 -21.58 7.98 -6.61
CA SER A 21 -23.03 8.12 -6.82
C SER A 21 -23.75 8.54 -5.54
N ALA A 22 -24.51 9.63 -5.62
CA ALA A 22 -25.34 10.09 -4.50
C ALA A 22 -26.45 9.10 -4.16
N THR A 23 -27.05 8.43 -5.15
CA THR A 23 -28.10 7.43 -4.88
C THR A 23 -27.53 6.21 -4.17
N PHE A 24 -26.34 5.78 -4.56
CA PHE A 24 -25.65 4.66 -3.93
C PHE A 24 -25.21 5.00 -2.50
N THR A 25 -24.42 6.07 -2.33
CA THR A 25 -23.83 6.41 -1.02
C THR A 25 -24.86 6.82 0.01
N LYS A 26 -26.02 7.39 -0.39
CA LYS A 26 -27.13 7.65 0.54
C LYS A 26 -27.81 6.37 1.04
N LYS A 27 -27.83 5.31 0.23
CA LYS A 27 -28.43 4.02 0.60
C LYS A 27 -27.45 3.13 1.37
N TYR A 28 -26.19 3.09 0.93
CA TYR A 28 -25.21 2.10 1.35
C TYR A 28 -24.03 2.67 2.16
N GLY A 29 -23.93 4.00 2.29
CA GLY A 29 -22.77 4.64 2.92
C GLY A 29 -21.50 4.53 2.07
N THR A 30 -20.34 4.51 2.74
CA THR A 30 -19.00 4.40 2.12
C THR A 30 -18.35 3.03 2.29
N ALA A 31 -18.87 2.21 3.22
CA ALA A 31 -18.52 0.81 3.42
C ALA A 31 -19.73 0.05 4.00
N PRO A 32 -19.82 -1.28 3.84
CA PRO A 32 -20.83 -2.11 4.49
C PRO A 32 -20.78 -2.09 6.03
N ALA A 33 -19.62 -1.82 6.62
CA ALA A 33 -19.43 -1.69 8.07
C ALA A 33 -18.77 -0.35 8.43
N ILE A 34 -19.30 0.33 9.45
CA ILE A 34 -18.64 1.51 10.05
C ILE A 34 -17.32 1.14 10.77
N MET A 35 -17.16 -0.15 11.11
CA MET A 35 -16.01 -0.72 11.79
C MET A 35 -14.77 -0.90 10.88
N ASP A 36 -14.84 -0.45 9.63
CA ASP A 36 -13.80 -0.59 8.59
C ASP A 36 -12.76 0.55 8.56
N TYR A 37 -13.01 1.63 9.29
CA TYR A 37 -12.18 2.84 9.23
C TYR A 37 -12.15 3.50 7.84
N ALA A 38 -13.19 3.32 7.02
CA ALA A 38 -13.51 4.13 5.84
C ALA A 38 -13.95 5.58 6.20
N ARG A 39 -13.08 6.34 6.89
CA ARG A 39 -13.44 7.57 7.63
C ARG A 39 -13.98 8.70 6.76
N PHE A 40 -13.50 8.83 5.53
CA PHE A 40 -13.99 9.85 4.61
C PHE A 40 -13.95 9.37 3.17
N ASN A 41 -14.97 9.72 2.39
CA ASN A 41 -15.08 9.39 0.97
C ASN A 41 -14.09 10.20 0.12
N TYR A 42 -12.82 9.78 0.09
CA TYR A 42 -11.78 10.43 -0.71
C TYR A 42 -11.89 10.19 -2.22
N VAL A 43 -12.83 9.33 -2.63
CA VAL A 43 -13.13 9.03 -4.03
C VAL A 43 -14.01 10.12 -4.65
N ALA A 44 -14.89 10.75 -3.87
CA ALA A 44 -15.77 11.81 -4.35
C ALA A 44 -14.99 12.96 -5.01
N GLN A 45 -15.50 13.45 -6.14
CA GLN A 45 -14.93 14.52 -6.94
C GLN A 45 -15.87 15.74 -6.98
N PRO A 46 -15.41 16.95 -7.37
CA PRO A 46 -16.23 18.17 -7.36
C PRO A 46 -17.56 18.09 -8.15
N GLY A 47 -17.67 17.20 -9.14
CA GLY A 47 -18.89 16.98 -9.92
C GLY A 47 -19.93 16.10 -9.22
N ASP A 48 -19.55 15.37 -8.16
CA ASP A 48 -20.35 14.32 -7.54
C ASP A 48 -21.29 14.92 -6.47
N LYS A 49 -22.28 15.70 -6.94
CA LYS A 49 -23.19 16.45 -6.06
C LYS A 49 -24.03 15.53 -5.18
N GLY A 50 -24.04 15.80 -3.87
CA GLY A 50 -24.90 15.12 -2.90
C GLY A 50 -24.43 13.71 -2.50
N VAL A 51 -23.20 13.34 -2.86
CA VAL A 51 -22.54 12.12 -2.37
C VAL A 51 -22.28 12.20 -0.87
N ALA A 52 -22.49 11.09 -0.16
CA ALA A 52 -22.14 10.98 1.25
C ALA A 52 -20.61 10.97 1.42
N LEU A 53 -20.11 11.82 2.32
CA LEU A 53 -18.68 11.97 2.59
C LEU A 53 -18.21 11.23 3.83
N MET A 54 -19.13 10.88 4.72
CA MET A 54 -18.85 10.22 6.00
C MET A 54 -19.46 8.81 6.01
N PRO A 55 -18.83 7.85 6.69
CA PRO A 55 -19.40 6.52 6.87
C PRO A 55 -20.67 6.56 7.72
N ASN A 56 -21.46 5.50 7.63
CA ASN A 56 -22.69 5.32 8.41
C ASN A 56 -22.82 3.83 8.77
N ILE A 57 -23.77 3.50 9.66
CA ILE A 57 -24.12 2.12 9.99
C ILE A 57 -24.61 1.43 8.71
N GLY A 58 -23.84 0.45 8.24
CA GLY A 58 -24.08 -0.24 6.99
C GLY A 58 -24.80 -1.58 7.18
N ILE A 59 -24.86 -2.34 6.08
CA ILE A 59 -25.54 -3.64 6.03
C ILE A 59 -24.84 -4.69 6.89
N TYR A 60 -23.50 -4.71 6.87
CA TYR A 60 -22.70 -5.63 7.69
C TYR A 60 -22.89 -5.36 9.18
N ASP A 61 -22.94 -4.08 9.59
CA ASP A 61 -23.12 -3.74 11.01
C ASP A 61 -24.45 -4.28 11.55
N LYS A 62 -25.53 -4.12 10.78
CA LYS A 62 -26.86 -4.64 11.13
C LYS A 62 -26.86 -6.16 11.17
N TYR A 63 -26.20 -6.79 10.20
CA TYR A 63 -26.02 -8.24 10.17
C TYR A 63 -25.24 -8.75 11.39
N ALA A 64 -24.11 -8.14 11.73
CA ALA A 64 -23.27 -8.53 12.85
C ALA A 64 -24.01 -8.38 14.19
N ILE A 65 -24.80 -7.31 14.35
CA ILE A 65 -25.68 -7.15 15.53
C ILE A 65 -26.76 -8.22 15.55
N ASN A 66 -27.42 -8.49 14.42
CA ASN A 66 -28.44 -9.54 14.35
C ASN A 66 -27.84 -10.91 14.69
N TRP A 67 -26.71 -11.28 14.11
CA TRP A 67 -26.03 -12.55 14.37
C TRP A 67 -25.60 -12.68 15.84
N GLY A 68 -25.01 -11.61 16.42
CA GLY A 68 -24.47 -11.65 17.78
C GLY A 68 -25.50 -11.47 18.91
N TYR A 69 -26.70 -10.95 18.62
CA TYR A 69 -27.66 -10.54 19.64
C TYR A 69 -29.11 -10.98 19.41
N ARG A 70 -29.48 -11.54 18.25
CA ARG A 70 -30.85 -12.05 18.03
C ARG A 70 -31.07 -13.31 18.89
N PRO A 71 -32.08 -13.33 19.78
CA PRO A 71 -32.38 -14.52 20.57
C PRO A 71 -32.81 -15.70 19.68
N ILE A 72 -32.30 -16.89 19.97
CA ILE A 72 -32.74 -18.16 19.38
C ILE A 72 -33.54 -18.89 20.46
N LEU A 73 -34.85 -18.66 20.48
CA LEU A 73 -35.71 -19.05 21.61
C LEU A 73 -35.88 -20.56 21.80
N ASP A 74 -35.63 -21.34 20.74
CA ASP A 74 -35.73 -22.80 20.76
C ASP A 74 -34.42 -23.48 21.23
N ALA A 75 -33.33 -22.73 21.39
CA ALA A 75 -32.06 -23.25 21.90
C ALA A 75 -32.09 -23.34 23.44
N VAL A 76 -31.85 -24.53 23.97
CA VAL A 76 -31.82 -24.77 25.43
C VAL A 76 -30.43 -24.48 26.00
N THR A 77 -29.39 -24.70 25.20
CA THR A 77 -27.99 -24.43 25.53
C THR A 77 -27.31 -23.65 24.42
N SER A 78 -26.17 -23.01 24.73
CA SER A 78 -25.37 -22.28 23.72
C SER A 78 -24.85 -23.16 22.58
N LYS A 79 -24.77 -24.49 22.77
CA LYS A 79 -24.39 -25.41 21.69
C LYS A 79 -25.52 -25.61 20.68
N ASP A 80 -26.77 -25.51 21.13
CA ASP A 80 -27.95 -25.72 20.29
C ASP A 80 -28.14 -24.56 19.31
N GLU A 81 -27.59 -23.38 19.62
CA GLU A 81 -27.59 -22.21 18.73
C GLU A 81 -26.70 -22.40 17.49
N LYS A 82 -25.69 -23.28 17.56
CA LYS A 82 -24.60 -23.34 16.57
C LYS A 82 -25.09 -23.58 15.14
N GLU A 83 -26.02 -24.51 14.94
CA GLU A 83 -26.55 -24.83 13.61
C GLU A 83 -27.30 -23.63 12.99
N THR A 84 -28.09 -22.92 13.81
CA THR A 84 -28.80 -21.72 13.35
C THR A 84 -27.83 -20.59 13.02
N LEU A 85 -26.82 -20.37 13.87
CA LEU A 85 -25.79 -19.35 13.66
C LEU A 85 -24.94 -19.63 12.40
N ASP A 86 -24.64 -20.88 12.12
CA ASP A 86 -23.92 -21.31 10.92
C ASP A 86 -24.76 -21.07 9.67
N ASN A 87 -26.04 -21.45 9.69
CA ASN A 87 -26.98 -21.19 8.59
C ASN A 87 -27.12 -19.69 8.27
N TRP A 88 -27.14 -18.81 9.27
CA TRP A 88 -27.16 -17.35 9.05
C TRP A 88 -25.88 -16.81 8.39
N ILE A 89 -24.73 -17.46 8.63
CA ILE A 89 -23.47 -17.12 7.93
C ILE A 89 -23.54 -17.62 6.49
N LEU A 90 -23.99 -18.86 6.30
CA LEU A 90 -24.06 -19.50 4.98
C LEU A 90 -25.09 -18.85 4.05
N GLU A 91 -26.14 -18.22 4.58
CA GLU A 91 -27.10 -17.42 3.79
C GLU A 91 -26.41 -16.30 2.99
N HIS A 92 -25.25 -15.83 3.46
CA HIS A 92 -24.46 -14.78 2.82
C HIS A 92 -23.13 -15.28 2.27
N ASP A 93 -22.96 -16.59 2.07
CA ASP A 93 -21.73 -17.14 1.51
C ASP A 93 -21.41 -16.50 0.14
N GLY A 94 -20.16 -16.08 -0.02
CA GLY A 94 -19.67 -15.43 -1.23
C GLY A 94 -20.16 -14.00 -1.45
N ASP A 95 -21.04 -13.44 -0.61
CA ASP A 95 -21.47 -12.04 -0.73
C ASP A 95 -20.44 -11.09 -0.10
N PRO A 96 -19.77 -10.23 -0.91
CA PRO A 96 -18.77 -9.28 -0.41
C PRO A 96 -19.31 -8.33 0.67
N LEU A 97 -20.61 -8.02 0.65
CA LEU A 97 -21.25 -7.12 1.62
C LEU A 97 -21.24 -7.67 3.04
N TYR A 98 -21.09 -8.98 3.19
CA TYR A 98 -21.11 -9.70 4.45
C TYR A 98 -19.72 -10.26 4.82
N ARG A 99 -18.68 -9.87 4.08
CA ARG A 99 -17.31 -10.32 4.32
C ARG A 99 -16.73 -9.66 5.57
N PHE A 100 -16.12 -10.48 6.42
CA PHE A 100 -15.22 -10.03 7.48
C PHE A 100 -13.76 -10.05 7.03
N GLY A 101 -13.09 -8.90 7.08
CA GLY A 101 -11.65 -8.77 6.92
C GLY A 101 -10.96 -8.46 8.24
N HIS A 102 -10.08 -9.36 8.66
CA HIS A 102 -9.37 -9.23 9.93
C HIS A 102 -8.38 -8.07 9.91
N GLN A 103 -8.28 -7.37 11.04
CA GLN A 103 -7.33 -6.27 11.21
C GLN A 103 -5.88 -6.78 11.11
N GLN A 104 -5.03 -6.01 10.44
CA GLN A 104 -3.61 -6.34 10.25
C GLN A 104 -2.71 -5.30 10.91
N ALA A 105 -1.68 -5.76 11.62
CA ALA A 105 -0.67 -4.94 12.30
C ALA A 105 0.75 -5.27 11.81
N GLY A 106 1.63 -4.26 11.80
CA GLY A 106 3.02 -4.37 11.34
C GLY A 106 3.19 -4.34 9.82
N GLY A 107 2.38 -5.10 9.07
CA GLY A 107 2.37 -5.11 7.61
C GLY A 107 1.07 -5.69 7.04
N VAL A 108 0.76 -5.32 5.80
CA VAL A 108 -0.45 -5.77 5.08
C VAL A 108 -0.10 -6.95 4.19
N VAL A 109 -0.77 -8.09 4.42
CA VAL A 109 -0.72 -9.27 3.54
C VAL A 109 -1.94 -9.31 2.64
N ASP A 110 -3.14 -9.12 3.22
CA ASP A 110 -4.38 -8.99 2.47
C ASP A 110 -4.64 -7.52 2.12
N PRO A 111 -4.46 -7.11 0.85
CA PRO A 111 -4.67 -5.72 0.45
C PRO A 111 -6.14 -5.33 0.34
N SER A 112 -7.08 -6.26 0.44
CA SER A 112 -8.51 -5.96 0.58
C SER A 112 -8.94 -5.73 2.03
N SER A 113 -8.03 -5.84 3.01
CA SER A 113 -8.30 -5.65 4.43
C SER A 113 -7.35 -4.61 5.05
N GLN A 114 -7.54 -3.32 4.75
CA GLN A 114 -6.65 -2.25 5.18
C GLN A 114 -7.41 -1.18 5.98
N THR A 115 -6.66 -0.31 6.65
CA THR A 115 -7.26 0.86 7.29
C THR A 115 -7.33 1.99 6.29
N GLU A 116 -8.40 2.78 6.35
CA GLU A 116 -8.57 4.02 5.60
C GLU A 116 -8.60 3.85 4.07
N ASP A 117 -8.81 2.63 3.56
CA ASP A 117 -9.04 2.36 2.14
C ASP A 117 -10.53 2.48 1.77
N LEU A 118 -10.80 2.50 0.48
CA LEU A 118 -12.13 2.61 -0.09
C LEU A 118 -12.23 1.84 -1.40
N GLY A 119 -13.22 0.97 -1.46
CA GLY A 119 -13.66 0.29 -2.65
C GLY A 119 -12.76 -0.86 -3.12
N ASP A 120 -13.19 -1.51 -4.19
CA ASP A 120 -12.61 -2.74 -4.75
C ASP A 120 -11.31 -2.55 -5.54
N ASP A 121 -10.93 -1.32 -5.89
CA ASP A 121 -9.75 -1.01 -6.68
C ASP A 121 -8.89 0.09 -6.04
N ALA A 122 -7.80 -0.33 -5.40
CA ALA A 122 -6.86 0.55 -4.73
C ALA A 122 -6.20 1.57 -5.68
N ILE A 123 -5.97 1.22 -6.95
CA ILE A 123 -5.38 2.13 -7.94
C ILE A 123 -6.38 3.25 -8.26
N LYS A 124 -7.63 2.86 -8.53
CA LYS A 124 -8.69 3.80 -8.91
C LYS A 124 -9.06 4.72 -7.77
N ALA A 125 -9.27 4.18 -6.57
CA ALA A 125 -9.57 4.98 -5.39
C ALA A 125 -8.43 5.97 -5.09
N SER A 126 -7.19 5.49 -5.10
CA SER A 126 -6.01 6.34 -4.88
C SER A 126 -5.82 7.40 -5.97
N SER A 127 -6.20 7.11 -7.22
CA SER A 127 -6.15 8.08 -8.32
C SER A 127 -7.09 9.27 -8.06
N TYR A 128 -8.33 8.99 -7.64
CA TYR A 128 -9.28 10.02 -7.24
C TYR A 128 -8.83 10.80 -6.00
N GLY A 129 -8.28 10.09 -5.00
CA GLY A 129 -7.68 10.71 -3.82
C GLY A 129 -6.54 11.67 -4.17
N ILE A 130 -5.62 11.26 -5.05
CA ILE A 130 -4.52 12.12 -5.53
C ILE A 130 -5.05 13.31 -6.33
N ALA A 131 -6.09 13.13 -7.15
CA ALA A 131 -6.71 14.24 -7.88
C ALA A 131 -7.24 15.31 -6.91
N ASN A 132 -7.85 14.88 -5.80
CA ASN A 132 -8.26 15.77 -4.72
C ASN A 132 -7.07 16.46 -4.05
N LEU A 133 -5.99 15.73 -3.71
CA LEU A 133 -4.78 16.34 -3.14
C LEU A 133 -4.14 17.39 -4.05
N LYS A 134 -4.07 17.12 -5.37
CA LYS A 134 -3.57 18.07 -6.38
C LYS A 134 -4.43 19.34 -6.45
N ARG A 135 -5.72 19.25 -6.13
CA ARG A 135 -6.61 20.41 -6.01
C ARG A 135 -6.41 21.18 -4.71
N ILE A 136 -6.10 20.48 -3.61
CA ILE A 136 -5.94 21.07 -2.28
C ILE A 136 -4.65 21.90 -2.20
N VAL A 137 -3.51 21.35 -2.66
CA VAL A 137 -2.18 21.97 -2.47
C VAL A 137 -2.13 23.45 -2.87
N PRO A 138 -2.57 23.87 -4.07
CA PRO A 138 -2.51 25.27 -4.49
C PRO A 138 -3.37 26.22 -3.64
N ASN A 139 -4.37 25.69 -2.93
CA ASN A 139 -5.29 26.47 -2.13
C ASN A 139 -4.91 26.54 -0.64
N LEU A 140 -3.93 25.74 -0.19
CA LEU A 140 -3.59 25.64 1.23
C LEU A 140 -3.28 26.99 1.86
N ILE A 141 -2.50 27.85 1.18
CA ILE A 141 -2.14 29.18 1.69
C ILE A 141 -3.39 30.01 2.00
N ASN A 142 -4.41 29.96 1.14
CA ASN A 142 -5.63 30.72 1.31
C ASN A 142 -6.55 30.09 2.35
N TRP A 143 -6.69 28.77 2.35
CA TRP A 143 -7.61 28.05 3.24
C TRP A 143 -7.14 28.00 4.69
N THR A 144 -5.83 28.14 4.94
CA THR A 144 -5.27 28.22 6.30
C THR A 144 -4.96 29.65 6.72
N ALA A 145 -5.37 30.67 5.96
CA ALA A 145 -5.09 32.06 6.29
C ALA A 145 -6.02 32.55 7.41
N GLU A 146 -5.44 33.07 8.47
CA GLU A 146 -6.18 33.72 9.56
C GLU A 146 -5.46 34.99 10.02
N LYS A 147 -6.22 36.07 10.20
CA LYS A 147 -5.65 37.37 10.55
C LYS A 147 -4.98 37.31 11.93
N GLY A 148 -3.68 37.63 11.97
CA GLY A 148 -2.90 37.64 13.21
C GLY A 148 -2.24 36.31 13.58
N LYS A 149 -2.45 35.24 12.79
CA LYS A 149 -1.75 33.96 12.97
C LYS A 149 -0.50 33.85 12.08
N ASN A 150 0.40 32.97 12.47
CA ASN A 150 1.58 32.58 11.69
C ASN A 150 1.24 31.44 10.70
N TYR A 151 2.25 30.83 10.07
CA TYR A 151 2.08 29.77 9.07
C TYR A 151 2.05 28.33 9.63
N ASP A 152 1.83 28.15 10.94
CA ASP A 152 1.83 26.81 11.56
C ASP A 152 0.68 25.93 11.03
N ASP A 153 -0.49 26.52 10.80
CA ASP A 153 -1.65 25.82 10.21
C ASP A 153 -1.36 25.39 8.77
N LEU A 154 -0.72 26.25 7.97
CA LEU A 154 -0.27 25.93 6.61
C LEU A 154 0.70 24.73 6.62
N LYS A 155 1.69 24.76 7.51
CA LYS A 155 2.68 23.69 7.66
C LYS A 155 2.03 22.37 8.06
N THR A 156 1.07 22.43 8.99
CA THR A 156 0.32 21.27 9.48
C THR A 156 -0.51 20.65 8.36
N MET A 157 -1.30 21.46 7.64
CA MET A 157 -2.16 20.97 6.56
C MET A 157 -1.36 20.43 5.37
N TYR A 158 -0.23 21.06 5.03
CA TYR A 158 0.69 20.52 4.02
C TYR A 158 1.28 19.17 4.45
N GLY A 159 1.63 19.01 5.73
CA GLY A 159 2.02 17.72 6.31
C GLY A 159 0.94 16.65 6.20
N HIS A 160 -0.33 17.01 6.42
CA HIS A 160 -1.47 16.10 6.27
C HIS A 160 -1.69 15.65 4.82
N VAL A 161 -1.53 16.54 3.83
CA VAL A 161 -1.57 16.17 2.41
C VAL A 161 -0.51 15.09 2.10
N ILE A 162 0.70 15.27 2.61
CA ILE A 162 1.81 14.35 2.36
C ILE A 162 1.58 13.00 3.06
N SER A 163 1.08 13.02 4.29
CA SER A 163 0.69 11.82 5.01
C SER A 163 -0.41 11.04 4.27
N GLN A 164 -1.42 11.74 3.76
CA GLN A 164 -2.51 11.14 3.00
C GLN A 164 -2.01 10.56 1.65
N PHE A 165 -1.14 11.29 0.95
CA PHE A 165 -0.51 10.77 -0.27
C PHE A 165 0.29 9.50 0.00
N ASN A 166 1.08 9.49 1.07
CA ASN A 166 1.85 8.31 1.49
C ASN A 166 0.94 7.11 1.87
N ARG A 167 -0.23 7.37 2.46
CA ARG A 167 -1.24 6.34 2.74
C ARG A 167 -1.74 5.68 1.46
N TYR A 168 -2.06 6.46 0.42
CA TYR A 168 -2.45 5.92 -0.90
C TYR A 168 -1.35 5.06 -1.54
N MET A 169 -0.08 5.45 -1.39
CA MET A 169 1.04 4.62 -1.84
C MET A 169 1.13 3.30 -1.07
N GLY A 170 0.81 3.33 0.22
CA GLY A 170 0.66 2.12 1.05
C GLY A 170 -0.44 1.20 0.52
N HIS A 171 -1.65 1.72 0.30
CA HIS A 171 -2.80 0.95 -0.21
C HIS A 171 -2.53 0.28 -1.54
N VAL A 172 -1.85 0.97 -2.47
CA VAL A 172 -1.54 0.38 -3.78
C VAL A 172 -0.36 -0.59 -3.70
N SER A 173 0.70 -0.24 -2.95
CA SER A 173 1.88 -1.12 -2.86
C SER A 173 1.63 -2.42 -2.10
N SER A 174 0.61 -2.51 -1.26
CA SER A 174 0.23 -3.75 -0.56
C SER A 174 -0.31 -4.84 -1.49
N ASN A 175 -0.82 -4.45 -2.66
CA ASN A 175 -1.29 -5.39 -3.68
C ASN A 175 -0.14 -6.16 -4.36
N ILE A 176 1.09 -5.62 -4.38
CA ILE A 176 2.27 -6.31 -4.93
C ILE A 176 2.67 -7.42 -3.96
N GLY A 177 2.67 -8.68 -4.41
CA GLY A 177 2.87 -9.85 -3.54
C GLY A 177 1.82 -9.98 -2.42
N GLY A 178 0.63 -9.41 -2.62
CA GLY A 178 -0.51 -9.53 -1.72
C GLY A 178 -1.23 -10.87 -1.87
N VAL A 179 -1.91 -11.29 -0.79
CA VAL A 179 -2.70 -12.52 -0.72
C VAL A 179 -4.02 -12.20 -0.02
N TYR A 180 -5.13 -12.33 -0.73
CA TYR A 180 -6.47 -12.18 -0.15
C TYR A 180 -6.76 -13.35 0.81
N GLU A 181 -7.40 -13.06 1.93
CA GLU A 181 -7.86 -14.03 2.91
C GLU A 181 -9.39 -13.97 3.02
N ASN A 182 -10.06 -15.07 2.71
CA ASN A 182 -11.50 -15.24 2.88
C ASN A 182 -11.74 -16.40 3.84
N TYR A 183 -12.33 -16.12 5.00
CA TYR A 183 -12.68 -17.17 5.95
C TYR A 183 -13.76 -18.08 5.35
N LYS A 184 -13.49 -19.38 5.33
CA LYS A 184 -14.37 -20.43 4.81
C LYS A 184 -14.35 -21.64 5.73
N THR A 185 -15.49 -22.31 5.88
CA THR A 185 -15.63 -23.64 6.49
C THR A 185 -15.47 -24.74 5.43
N TYR A 186 -15.50 -26.01 5.85
CA TYR A 186 -15.41 -27.15 4.93
C TYR A 186 -16.57 -27.23 3.93
N ASP A 187 -17.70 -26.60 4.26
CA ASP A 187 -18.94 -26.65 3.48
C ASP A 187 -19.05 -25.50 2.47
N GLN A 188 -18.07 -24.58 2.44
CA GLN A 188 -18.00 -23.45 1.51
C GLN A 188 -16.97 -23.71 0.41
N GLU A 189 -17.33 -23.48 -0.85
CA GLU A 189 -16.44 -23.73 -1.99
C GLU A 189 -15.29 -22.71 -2.08
N GLY A 190 -14.16 -23.13 -2.65
CA GLY A 190 -13.04 -22.25 -3.00
C GLY A 190 -11.96 -22.13 -1.92
N ALA A 191 -10.92 -21.35 -2.24
CA ALA A 191 -9.74 -21.24 -1.39
C ALA A 191 -9.88 -20.15 -0.32
N VAL A 192 -9.31 -20.38 0.86
CA VAL A 192 -9.15 -19.35 1.91
C VAL A 192 -8.14 -18.29 1.47
N TYR A 193 -7.06 -18.71 0.81
CA TYR A 193 -5.99 -17.81 0.38
C TYR A 193 -5.90 -17.77 -1.15
N THR A 194 -5.92 -16.56 -1.71
CA THR A 194 -5.74 -16.36 -3.16
C THR A 194 -4.78 -15.21 -3.42
N TYR A 195 -3.78 -15.43 -4.27
CA TYR A 195 -2.84 -14.39 -4.66
C TYR A 195 -3.52 -13.31 -5.49
N VAL A 196 -3.09 -12.06 -5.32
CA VAL A 196 -3.53 -10.94 -6.17
C VAL A 196 -3.20 -11.25 -7.64
N ASN A 197 -4.10 -10.92 -8.56
CA ASN A 197 -3.90 -11.16 -9.98
C ASN A 197 -2.61 -10.49 -10.52
N LYS A 198 -1.84 -11.22 -11.32
CA LYS A 198 -0.56 -10.77 -11.91
C LYS A 198 -0.64 -9.39 -12.55
N GLU A 199 -1.65 -9.15 -13.37
CA GLU A 199 -1.77 -7.89 -14.11
C GLU A 199 -2.14 -6.73 -13.18
N HIS A 200 -2.98 -6.99 -12.16
CA HIS A 200 -3.27 -5.99 -11.14
C HIS A 200 -1.98 -5.60 -10.38
N GLN A 201 -1.16 -6.56 -9.96
CA GLN A 201 0.12 -6.27 -9.28
C GLN A 201 1.06 -5.41 -10.14
N LYS A 202 1.16 -5.71 -11.44
CA LYS A 202 1.96 -4.91 -12.39
C LYS A 202 1.42 -3.48 -12.52
N ASN A 203 0.10 -3.33 -12.61
CA ASN A 203 -0.53 -2.02 -12.65
C ASN A 203 -0.33 -1.23 -11.36
N CYS A 204 -0.32 -1.88 -10.19
CA CYS A 204 0.01 -1.25 -8.91
C CYS A 204 1.45 -0.72 -8.90
N LEU A 205 2.42 -1.50 -9.38
CA LEU A 205 3.81 -1.04 -9.48
C LEU A 205 3.92 0.15 -10.44
N LYS A 206 3.31 0.06 -11.62
CA LYS A 206 3.29 1.16 -12.61
C LYS A 206 2.68 2.44 -12.02
N PHE A 207 1.59 2.30 -11.25
CA PHE A 207 0.96 3.42 -10.57
C PHE A 207 1.91 4.09 -9.56
N VAL A 208 2.55 3.32 -8.69
CA VAL A 208 3.54 3.85 -7.73
C VAL A 208 4.69 4.53 -8.46
N ASN A 209 5.17 3.94 -9.54
CA ASN A 209 6.25 4.50 -10.34
C ASN A 209 5.86 5.87 -10.90
N THR A 210 4.66 5.97 -11.47
CA THR A 210 4.14 7.21 -12.09
C THR A 210 3.80 8.28 -11.06
N GLN A 211 3.19 7.92 -9.93
CA GLN A 211 2.72 8.91 -8.96
C GLN A 211 3.79 9.37 -7.98
N LEU A 212 4.76 8.52 -7.64
CA LEU A 212 5.68 8.75 -6.52
C LEU A 212 7.17 8.63 -6.88
N PHE A 213 7.59 7.60 -7.61
CA PHE A 213 9.02 7.45 -7.92
C PHE A 213 9.48 8.42 -8.99
N GLU A 214 8.65 8.66 -10.02
CA GLU A 214 8.73 9.90 -10.76
C GLU A 214 8.48 11.07 -9.80
N THR A 215 9.38 12.05 -9.81
CA THR A 215 9.35 13.16 -8.84
C THR A 215 7.98 13.84 -8.87
N PRO A 216 7.20 13.82 -7.76
CA PRO A 216 5.85 14.38 -7.74
C PRO A 216 5.92 15.91 -7.63
N THR A 217 6.19 16.59 -8.74
CA THR A 217 6.42 18.04 -8.77
C THR A 217 5.24 18.86 -8.27
N TRP A 218 4.01 18.36 -8.42
CA TRP A 218 2.80 18.98 -7.89
C TRP A 218 2.79 19.09 -6.35
N LEU A 219 3.56 18.23 -5.67
CA LEU A 219 3.71 18.24 -4.22
C LEU A 219 4.85 19.16 -3.77
N ILE A 220 5.60 19.77 -4.69
CA ILE A 220 6.75 20.64 -4.40
C ILE A 220 6.33 22.08 -4.72
N ASP A 221 5.62 22.72 -3.79
CA ASP A 221 5.16 24.10 -3.96
C ASP A 221 6.10 25.11 -3.29
N LYS A 222 6.76 25.93 -4.12
CA LYS A 222 7.72 26.94 -3.66
C LYS A 222 7.11 27.94 -2.68
N ASN A 223 5.87 28.37 -2.91
CA ASN A 223 5.21 29.38 -2.06
C ASN A 223 4.91 28.82 -0.67
N ILE A 224 4.53 27.56 -0.58
CA ILE A 224 4.32 26.88 0.71
C ILE A 224 5.68 26.71 1.41
N ILE A 225 6.68 26.21 0.70
CA ILE A 225 8.01 25.93 1.27
C ILE A 225 8.62 27.21 1.86
N GLU A 226 8.66 28.32 1.11
CA GLU A 226 9.22 29.60 1.57
C GLU A 226 8.54 30.17 2.82
N ARG A 227 7.32 29.75 3.13
CA ARG A 227 6.55 30.16 4.31
C ARG A 227 6.65 29.20 5.49
N THR A 228 7.08 27.96 5.28
CA THR A 228 6.93 26.88 6.28
C THR A 228 8.23 26.18 6.67
N GLU A 229 9.26 26.21 5.82
CA GLU A 229 10.54 25.56 6.10
C GLU A 229 11.72 26.24 5.38
N TYR A 230 12.88 26.34 6.05
CA TYR A 230 14.13 26.84 5.45
C TYR A 230 14.90 25.74 4.70
N SER A 231 14.61 24.48 5.00
CA SER A 231 15.14 23.26 4.36
C SER A 231 14.25 22.08 4.73
N GLY A 232 14.29 20.98 3.97
CA GLY A 232 13.59 19.74 4.33
C GLY A 232 12.77 19.09 3.22
N ILE A 233 12.41 19.83 2.16
CA ILE A 233 11.59 19.29 1.06
C ILE A 233 12.22 18.05 0.39
N THR A 234 13.53 18.09 0.16
CA THR A 234 14.30 16.97 -0.40
C THR A 234 14.18 15.72 0.44
N GLU A 235 14.32 15.86 1.77
CA GLU A 235 14.22 14.74 2.71
C GLU A 235 12.79 14.23 2.86
N ARG A 236 11.81 15.12 2.74
CA ARG A 236 10.40 14.78 2.82
C ARG A 236 9.96 13.89 1.65
N ILE A 237 10.28 14.28 0.43
CA ILE A 237 10.02 13.47 -0.77
C ILE A 237 10.82 12.17 -0.73
N ARG A 238 12.09 12.21 -0.31
CA ARG A 238 12.88 10.99 -0.13
C ARG A 238 12.20 10.03 0.86
N SER A 239 11.70 10.52 2.00
CA SER A 239 11.10 9.70 3.04
C SER A 239 9.89 8.90 2.55
N ILE A 240 8.98 9.53 1.79
CA ILE A 240 7.80 8.85 1.22
C ILE A 240 8.19 7.84 0.13
N GLN A 241 9.20 8.16 -0.69
CA GLN A 241 9.72 7.25 -1.71
C GLN A 241 10.39 6.03 -1.06
N VAL A 242 11.26 6.25 -0.07
CA VAL A 242 11.97 5.19 0.68
C VAL A 242 11.01 4.28 1.42
N ARG A 243 10.00 4.84 2.09
CA ARG A 243 8.99 4.03 2.79
C ARG A 243 8.28 3.09 1.81
N THR A 244 7.83 3.60 0.68
CA THR A 244 7.12 2.81 -0.33
C THR A 244 8.03 1.75 -0.95
N LEU A 245 9.28 2.13 -1.27
CA LEU A 245 10.29 1.21 -1.77
C LEU A 245 10.59 0.08 -0.77
N ASN A 246 10.75 0.42 0.52
CA ASN A 246 11.01 -0.55 1.57
C ASN A 246 9.85 -1.53 1.74
N ASN A 247 8.61 -1.06 1.61
CA ASN A 247 7.44 -1.91 1.61
C ASN A 247 7.46 -2.87 0.41
N ILE A 248 7.65 -2.37 -0.81
CA ILE A 248 7.68 -3.20 -2.05
C ILE A 248 8.75 -4.29 -1.93
N LEU A 249 9.92 -3.95 -1.38
CA LEU A 249 11.05 -4.86 -1.18
C LEU A 249 11.09 -5.48 0.22
N ASP A 250 9.92 -5.67 0.85
CA ASP A 250 9.82 -6.43 2.08
C ASP A 250 10.15 -7.91 1.84
N LEU A 251 10.93 -8.51 2.74
CA LEU A 251 11.39 -9.90 2.58
C LEU A 251 10.21 -10.88 2.56
N GLY A 252 9.22 -10.68 3.43
CA GLY A 252 8.04 -11.55 3.48
C GLY A 252 7.23 -11.46 2.19
N ARG A 253 7.10 -10.26 1.63
CA ARG A 253 6.49 -10.04 0.31
C ARG A 253 7.25 -10.74 -0.81
N MET A 254 8.57 -10.59 -0.84
CA MET A 254 9.42 -11.26 -1.82
C MET A 254 9.26 -12.79 -1.75
N THR A 255 9.20 -13.35 -0.54
CA THR A 255 8.90 -14.78 -0.33
C THR A 255 7.53 -15.18 -0.84
N ARG A 256 6.46 -14.42 -0.55
CA ARG A 256 5.12 -14.72 -1.09
C ARG A 256 5.08 -14.68 -2.62
N MET A 257 5.88 -13.82 -3.27
CA MET A 257 5.99 -13.81 -4.73
C MET A 257 6.67 -15.07 -5.27
N ILE A 258 7.70 -15.58 -4.57
CA ILE A 258 8.36 -16.85 -4.90
C ILE A 258 7.40 -18.04 -4.70
N GLU A 259 6.63 -18.05 -3.61
CA GLU A 259 5.61 -19.08 -3.36
C GLU A 259 4.52 -19.05 -4.43
N ASN A 260 4.05 -17.86 -4.81
CA ASN A 260 3.07 -17.70 -5.89
C ASN A 260 3.60 -18.28 -7.21
N GLU A 261 4.86 -17.97 -7.56
CA GLU A 261 5.50 -18.51 -8.76
C GLU A 261 5.64 -20.04 -8.69
N THR A 262 6.03 -20.59 -7.54
CA THR A 262 6.11 -22.04 -7.31
C THR A 262 4.76 -22.72 -7.54
N LEU A 263 3.67 -22.12 -7.04
CA LEU A 263 2.33 -22.71 -7.10
C LEU A 263 1.61 -22.46 -8.44
N ASN A 264 1.83 -21.30 -9.06
CA ASN A 264 1.03 -20.82 -10.19
C ASN A 264 1.84 -20.60 -11.48
N GLY A 265 3.16 -20.83 -11.45
CA GLY A 265 4.06 -20.72 -12.60
C GLY A 265 3.90 -19.39 -13.35
N SER A 266 3.67 -19.47 -14.66
CA SER A 266 3.57 -18.30 -15.54
C SER A 266 2.39 -17.35 -15.21
N LYS A 267 1.39 -17.82 -14.47
CA LYS A 267 0.26 -16.99 -14.00
C LYS A 267 0.67 -16.04 -12.88
N ALA A 268 1.80 -16.25 -12.21
CA ALA A 268 2.30 -15.37 -11.16
C ALA A 268 2.99 -14.12 -11.73
N TYR A 269 2.95 -13.02 -10.98
CA TYR A 269 3.91 -11.94 -11.14
C TYR A 269 5.19 -12.33 -10.41
N THR A 270 6.17 -12.82 -11.15
CA THR A 270 7.40 -13.39 -10.56
C THR A 270 8.24 -12.33 -9.88
N LEU A 271 9.02 -12.73 -8.86
CA LEU A 271 9.92 -11.79 -8.18
C LEU A 271 10.91 -11.15 -9.14
N VAL A 272 11.44 -11.95 -10.08
CA VAL A 272 12.35 -11.47 -11.14
C VAL A 272 11.69 -10.39 -12.01
N SER A 273 10.43 -10.60 -12.42
CA SER A 273 9.69 -9.62 -13.23
C SER A 273 9.51 -8.31 -12.45
N MET A 274 9.11 -8.40 -11.17
CA MET A 274 8.91 -7.24 -10.32
C MET A 274 10.20 -6.44 -10.09
N MET A 275 11.31 -7.11 -9.79
CA MET A 275 12.61 -6.46 -9.62
C MET A 275 13.10 -5.81 -10.91
N ASN A 276 12.87 -6.45 -12.07
CA ASN A 276 13.21 -5.89 -13.36
C ASN A 276 12.39 -4.62 -13.66
N ASP A 277 11.08 -4.67 -13.48
CA ASP A 277 10.18 -3.54 -13.75
C ASP A 277 10.50 -2.37 -12.80
N LEU A 278 10.71 -2.65 -11.52
CA LEU A 278 11.13 -1.66 -10.52
C LEU A 278 12.48 -1.02 -10.88
N ARG A 279 13.50 -1.81 -11.24
CA ARG A 279 14.81 -1.28 -11.65
C ARG A 279 14.66 -0.39 -12.89
N ASN A 280 13.96 -0.86 -13.91
CA ASN A 280 13.86 -0.14 -15.18
C ASN A 280 13.23 1.26 -15.00
N ASP A 281 12.30 1.40 -14.06
CA ASP A 281 11.67 2.69 -13.77
C ASP A 281 12.49 3.57 -12.82
N ILE A 282 13.12 3.02 -11.78
CA ILE A 282 14.03 3.77 -10.88
C ILE A 282 15.28 4.28 -11.62
N TRP A 283 15.73 3.57 -12.64
CA TRP A 283 16.95 3.89 -13.41
C TRP A 283 16.66 4.35 -14.84
N SER A 284 15.43 4.79 -15.13
CA SER A 284 14.98 5.14 -16.48
C SER A 284 15.85 6.22 -17.16
N GLU A 285 16.49 7.09 -16.39
CA GLU A 285 17.41 8.14 -16.86
C GLU A 285 18.70 7.58 -17.48
N LEU A 286 19.11 6.36 -17.11
CA LEU A 286 20.29 5.71 -17.70
C LEU A 286 20.03 5.33 -19.16
N ARG A 287 18.81 4.90 -19.47
CA ARG A 287 18.38 4.56 -20.84
C ARG A 287 17.96 5.78 -21.65
N THR A 288 17.24 6.70 -21.03
CA THR A 288 16.64 7.84 -21.74
C THR A 288 17.58 9.04 -21.89
N GLY A 289 18.70 9.06 -21.16
CA GLY A 289 19.62 10.20 -21.14
C GLY A 289 19.11 11.42 -20.38
N LYS A 290 17.87 11.40 -19.86
CA LYS A 290 17.26 12.49 -19.09
C LYS A 290 18.11 12.89 -17.88
N LYS A 291 17.93 14.14 -17.42
CA LYS A 291 18.57 14.64 -16.20
C LYS A 291 18.09 13.83 -15.00
N ILE A 292 19.04 13.33 -14.20
CA ILE A 292 18.74 12.73 -12.89
C ILE A 292 18.64 13.88 -11.88
N ASP A 293 17.42 14.28 -11.52
CA ASP A 293 17.20 15.32 -10.52
C ASP A 293 17.62 14.88 -9.10
N THR A 294 17.60 15.80 -8.13
CA THR A 294 18.05 15.50 -6.76
C THR A 294 17.22 14.42 -6.07
N TYR A 295 15.90 14.42 -6.26
CA TYR A 295 14.99 13.43 -5.68
C TYR A 295 15.23 12.05 -6.29
N ARG A 296 15.42 11.99 -7.61
CA ARG A 296 15.75 10.76 -8.35
C ARG A 296 17.10 10.17 -7.93
N ARG A 297 18.14 11.01 -7.79
CA ARG A 297 19.44 10.55 -7.24
C ARG A 297 19.30 10.01 -5.82
N ASN A 298 18.43 10.59 -5.00
CA ASN A 298 18.19 10.10 -3.63
C ASN A 298 17.47 8.75 -3.63
N LEU A 299 16.44 8.58 -4.47
CA LEU A 299 15.74 7.31 -4.65
C LEU A 299 16.69 6.20 -5.16
N GLN A 300 17.53 6.52 -6.15
CA GLN A 300 18.53 5.57 -6.69
C GLN A 300 19.53 5.12 -5.62
N ARG A 301 20.00 6.04 -4.76
CA ARG A 301 20.86 5.67 -3.61
C ARG A 301 20.11 4.81 -2.60
N ALA A 302 18.89 5.19 -2.24
CA ALA A 302 18.05 4.42 -1.34
C ALA A 302 17.75 3.01 -1.85
N TYR A 303 17.59 2.85 -3.17
CA TYR A 303 17.42 1.54 -3.78
C TYR A 303 18.65 0.65 -3.58
N ILE A 304 19.85 1.17 -3.85
CA ILE A 304 21.09 0.42 -3.57
C ILE A 304 21.23 0.10 -2.07
N GLU A 305 20.91 1.05 -1.18
CA GLU A 305 20.93 0.83 0.26
C GLU A 305 19.95 -0.26 0.70
N LYS A 306 18.72 -0.27 0.17
CA LYS A 306 17.74 -1.31 0.45
C LYS A 306 18.20 -2.68 -0.07
N LEU A 307 18.79 -2.75 -1.26
CA LEU A 307 19.38 -3.99 -1.76
C LEU A 307 20.56 -4.46 -0.89
N ALA A 308 21.41 -3.54 -0.42
CA ALA A 308 22.48 -3.84 0.53
C ALA A 308 21.94 -4.46 1.82
N ASN A 309 20.89 -3.85 2.39
CA ASN A 309 20.25 -4.33 3.61
C ASN A 309 19.65 -5.73 3.43
N ILE A 310 19.12 -6.05 2.25
CA ILE A 310 18.63 -7.40 1.94
C ILE A 310 19.80 -8.41 1.87
N MET A 311 20.93 -8.03 1.27
CA MET A 311 22.11 -8.92 1.17
C MET A 311 22.64 -9.40 2.53
N THR A 312 22.44 -8.60 3.58
CA THR A 312 22.88 -8.89 4.95
C THR A 312 21.72 -9.13 5.92
N ALA A 313 20.49 -9.31 5.42
CA ALA A 313 19.34 -9.46 6.29
C ALA A 313 19.36 -10.77 7.09
N GLU A 314 18.86 -10.69 8.31
CA GLU A 314 18.62 -11.86 9.15
C GLU A 314 17.32 -12.58 8.78
N ASP A 315 17.21 -13.84 9.21
CA ASP A 315 16.02 -14.65 9.01
C ASP A 315 14.80 -14.05 9.71
N ILE A 316 13.66 -14.10 9.02
CA ILE A 316 12.37 -13.77 9.60
C ILE A 316 11.77 -15.04 10.19
N LYS A 317 11.70 -15.10 11.53
CA LYS A 317 11.09 -16.22 12.25
C LYS A 317 9.58 -16.01 12.45
N LYS A 318 8.86 -17.13 12.63
CA LYS A 318 7.46 -17.14 13.04
C LYS A 318 7.29 -16.43 14.38
N ILE A 319 6.18 -15.73 14.57
CA ILE A 319 5.81 -15.15 15.86
C ILE A 319 5.25 -16.27 16.74
N ASN A 320 5.90 -16.54 17.86
CA ASN A 320 5.48 -17.57 18.83
C ASN A 320 4.70 -16.99 20.03
N ASN A 321 4.26 -15.74 19.95
CA ASN A 321 3.54 -15.08 21.05
C ASN A 321 2.03 -15.34 20.99
N SER A 322 1.44 -15.61 22.17
CA SER A 322 0.01 -15.84 22.40
C SER A 322 -0.77 -14.59 22.84
N GLY A 323 -0.17 -13.40 22.75
CA GLY A 323 -0.84 -12.15 23.14
C GLY A 323 -1.87 -11.68 22.12
N SER A 324 -2.87 -10.92 22.58
CA SER A 324 -3.94 -10.36 21.72
C SER A 324 -3.46 -9.47 20.57
N TYR A 325 -2.28 -8.84 20.70
CA TYR A 325 -1.66 -8.10 19.59
C TYR A 325 -1.06 -9.04 18.52
N ALA A 326 -0.57 -10.21 18.92
CA ALA A 326 0.09 -11.14 18.01
C ALA A 326 -0.88 -11.74 16.99
N SER A 327 -2.17 -11.87 17.31
CA SER A 327 -3.21 -12.34 16.38
C SER A 327 -3.48 -11.38 15.22
N TYR A 328 -3.11 -10.10 15.33
CA TYR A 328 -3.22 -9.12 14.25
C TYR A 328 -1.96 -9.05 13.39
N VAL A 329 -0.83 -9.61 13.84
CA VAL A 329 0.43 -9.52 13.10
C VAL A 329 0.59 -10.72 12.17
N LYS A 330 0.42 -10.48 10.86
CA LYS A 330 0.74 -11.47 9.83
C LYS A 330 2.22 -11.35 9.45
N ARG A 331 2.97 -12.45 9.57
CA ARG A 331 4.41 -12.49 9.25
C ARG A 331 4.74 -13.72 8.41
N THR A 332 5.27 -13.49 7.21
CA THR A 332 5.83 -14.55 6.36
C THR A 332 7.22 -14.92 6.87
N THR A 333 7.44 -16.19 7.18
CA THR A 333 8.75 -16.72 7.60
C THR A 333 9.71 -16.73 6.41
N VAL A 334 10.95 -16.33 6.63
CA VAL A 334 11.97 -16.25 5.58
C VAL A 334 13.30 -16.73 6.12
N THR A 335 13.86 -17.79 5.54
CA THR A 335 15.26 -18.17 5.73
C THR A 335 16.08 -17.54 4.62
N VAL A 336 16.58 -16.32 4.87
CA VAL A 336 17.04 -15.39 3.83
C VAL A 336 18.17 -15.99 3.01
N LYS A 337 19.18 -16.56 3.68
CA LYS A 337 20.38 -17.12 3.03
C LYS A 337 20.11 -18.40 2.21
N GLN A 338 18.95 -19.03 2.40
CA GLN A 338 18.54 -20.25 1.70
C GLN A 338 17.38 -20.00 0.73
N SER A 339 17.10 -18.73 0.42
CA SER A 339 16.04 -18.33 -0.52
C SER A 339 16.62 -17.73 -1.80
N ASP A 340 15.82 -17.72 -2.87
CA ASP A 340 16.20 -17.09 -4.15
C ASP A 340 16.32 -15.55 -4.08
N ILE A 341 15.97 -14.94 -2.95
CA ILE A 341 16.05 -13.49 -2.74
C ILE A 341 17.49 -13.00 -2.95
N ILE A 342 18.48 -13.65 -2.32
CA ILE A 342 19.88 -13.18 -2.34
C ILE A 342 20.49 -13.28 -3.76
N PRO A 343 20.37 -14.41 -4.48
CA PRO A 343 20.80 -14.50 -5.88
C PRO A 343 20.16 -13.44 -6.78
N ILE A 344 18.84 -13.20 -6.65
CA ILE A 344 18.12 -12.20 -7.46
C ILE A 344 18.66 -10.79 -7.17
N VAL A 345 18.79 -10.41 -5.89
CA VAL A 345 19.33 -9.10 -5.50
C VAL A 345 20.76 -8.91 -5.99
N ARG A 346 21.62 -9.94 -5.89
CA ARG A 346 22.97 -9.92 -6.45
C ARG A 346 22.97 -9.71 -7.97
N GLY A 347 22.04 -10.36 -8.68
CA GLY A 347 21.84 -10.16 -10.12
C GLY A 347 21.46 -8.72 -10.47
N GLU A 348 20.54 -8.12 -9.71
CA GLU A 348 20.12 -6.73 -9.87
C GLU A 348 21.25 -5.74 -9.63
N LEU A 349 22.01 -5.91 -8.54
CA LEU A 349 23.20 -5.09 -8.23
C LEU A 349 24.22 -5.13 -9.39
N ASN A 350 24.51 -6.31 -9.92
CA ASN A 350 25.41 -6.46 -11.07
C ASN A 350 24.91 -5.75 -12.34
N ARG A 351 23.60 -5.79 -12.61
CA ARG A 351 23.00 -5.08 -13.74
C ARG A 351 23.14 -3.57 -13.58
N ILE A 352 22.75 -3.04 -12.41
CA ILE A 352 22.84 -1.60 -12.12
C ILE A 352 24.30 -1.12 -12.18
N LYS A 353 25.25 -1.89 -11.63
CA LYS A 353 26.69 -1.57 -11.71
C LYS A 353 27.15 -1.38 -13.15
N ARG A 354 26.80 -2.29 -14.06
CA ARG A 354 27.18 -2.20 -15.48
C ARG A 354 26.57 -0.97 -16.15
N ASP A 355 25.28 -0.70 -15.90
CA ASP A 355 24.57 0.42 -16.52
C ASP A 355 25.07 1.77 -15.98
N ALA A 356 25.28 1.88 -14.67
CA ALA A 356 25.82 3.07 -14.03
C ALA A 356 27.26 3.36 -14.48
N GLN A 357 28.11 2.34 -14.60
CA GLN A 357 29.48 2.50 -15.09
C GLN A 357 29.50 3.00 -16.54
N ARG A 358 28.66 2.42 -17.41
CA ARG A 358 28.54 2.87 -18.81
C ARG A 358 28.11 4.33 -18.87
N ALA A 359 27.04 4.69 -18.16
CA ALA A 359 26.51 6.04 -18.16
C ALA A 359 27.45 7.07 -17.51
N ALA A 360 28.26 6.66 -16.52
CA ALA A 360 29.28 7.53 -15.91
C ALA A 360 30.41 7.89 -16.89
N ASN A 361 30.76 6.97 -17.79
CA ASN A 361 31.83 7.18 -18.76
C ASN A 361 31.40 8.09 -19.92
N THR A 362 30.10 8.18 -20.21
CA THR A 362 29.57 8.96 -21.34
C THR A 362 29.04 10.34 -20.96
N THR A 363 28.77 10.60 -19.67
CA THR A 363 28.22 11.89 -19.23
C THR A 363 29.29 12.98 -19.10
N THR A 364 28.99 14.17 -19.62
CA THR A 364 29.79 15.38 -19.41
C THR A 364 29.35 16.19 -18.18
N ASN A 365 28.14 15.94 -17.65
CA ASN A 365 27.66 16.59 -16.44
C ASN A 365 28.38 16.05 -15.20
N THR A 366 29.11 16.91 -14.50
CA THR A 366 29.93 16.56 -13.32
C THR A 366 29.13 15.89 -12.21
N LEU A 367 27.97 16.45 -11.83
CA LEU A 367 27.17 15.91 -10.73
C LEU A 367 26.58 14.54 -11.06
N ARG A 368 26.14 14.35 -12.31
CA ARG A 368 25.68 13.04 -12.81
C ARG A 368 26.84 12.04 -12.80
N LYS A 369 28.03 12.45 -13.24
CA LYS A 369 29.23 11.59 -13.23
C LYS A 369 29.57 11.13 -11.80
N TYR A 370 29.67 12.06 -10.86
CA TYR A 370 29.97 11.77 -9.45
C TYR A 370 28.93 10.86 -8.81
N HIS A 371 27.65 11.12 -9.08
CA HIS A 371 26.58 10.26 -8.59
C HIS A 371 26.72 8.82 -9.09
N LEU A 372 26.92 8.60 -10.39
CA LEU A 372 26.99 7.26 -10.95
C LEU A 372 28.27 6.51 -10.53
N GLN A 373 29.39 7.22 -10.38
CA GLN A 373 30.62 6.66 -9.81
C GLN A 373 30.44 6.25 -8.34
N ASP A 374 29.75 7.05 -7.53
CA ASP A 374 29.36 6.72 -6.15
C ASP A 374 28.48 5.47 -6.11
N ILE A 375 27.48 5.36 -6.99
CA ILE A 375 26.64 4.15 -7.12
C ILE A 375 27.49 2.91 -7.42
N VAL A 376 28.40 2.97 -8.40
CA VAL A 376 29.29 1.84 -8.72
C VAL A 376 30.14 1.47 -7.50
N LYS A 377 30.70 2.45 -6.79
CA LYS A 377 31.52 2.21 -5.60
C LYS A 377 30.72 1.56 -4.47
N ARG A 378 29.49 2.00 -4.23
CA ARG A 378 28.58 1.38 -3.24
C ARG A 378 28.30 -0.07 -3.59
N ILE A 379 27.98 -0.36 -4.84
CA ILE A 379 27.70 -1.74 -5.29
C ILE A 379 28.95 -2.62 -5.12
N ASN A 380 30.13 -2.13 -5.47
CA ASN A 380 31.38 -2.88 -5.24
C ASN A 380 31.57 -3.22 -3.76
N ASN A 381 31.36 -2.26 -2.86
CA ASN A 381 31.50 -2.51 -1.42
C ASN A 381 30.46 -3.53 -0.88
N ILE A 382 29.29 -3.64 -1.52
CA ILE A 382 28.25 -4.63 -1.16
C ILE A 382 28.63 -6.03 -1.68
N LEU A 383 29.09 -6.11 -2.93
CA LEU A 383 29.37 -7.38 -3.60
C LEU A 383 30.70 -8.00 -3.17
N ASP A 384 31.69 -7.15 -2.88
CA ASP A 384 33.07 -7.47 -2.53
C ASP A 384 33.47 -6.75 -1.23
N PRO A 385 32.86 -7.09 -0.07
CA PRO A 385 33.22 -6.49 1.21
C PRO A 385 34.66 -6.86 1.57
N LYS A 386 35.42 -5.87 2.05
CA LYS A 386 36.82 -6.05 2.47
C LYS A 386 36.93 -6.61 3.87
#